data_AF-D5WXR0-F1
#
_entry.id   AF-D5WXR0-F1
#
_cell.length_a   1.000
_cell.length_b   1.000
_cell.length_c   1.000
_cell.angle_alpha   90.00
_cell.angle_beta   90.00
_cell.angle_gamma   90.00
#
_symmetry.space_group_name_H-M   'P 1'
#
loop_
_entity.id
_entity.type
_entity.pdbx_description
1 polymer ?
#
loop_
_entity_poly.entity_id
_entity_poly.type
_entity_poly.pdbx_seq_one_letter_code
_entity_poly.pdbx_strand_id
1 'polypeptide(L)'
;MSLLAAPHVLEGSRMVSLSRFLSLLEAEKRVEAVFNPWAEFDRVYDIDGRAPAIRRQNLEGYLRPRLGRARHLLIAEGVGYQGARFSGIPLTSERMILGRHPVVRPIHLVSEGESLARTSNPHHPGLNARQQRDGFAEPTATILWEVILTNRINPFEVVCWNIFPLHPYDPKKGALSNRTPTKGEIERATRYTAMMIELFPTAQITAVGAKADWGLKLLGAAHRSVAHPANGHKRQFSIQLTKILGEEHVRARHGGSATTNRGCGR
;
A
#
# COMPACT_ATOMS: atom_id res chain seq x y z
N MET A 1 6.00 21.67 42.52
CA MET A 1 6.11 22.49 41.30
C MET A 1 7.30 21.94 40.53
N SER A 2 7.21 21.39 39.31
CA SER A 2 6.46 21.82 38.14
C SER A 2 6.19 20.60 37.25
N LEU A 3 4.93 20.39 36.84
CA LEU A 3 4.58 19.55 35.69
C LEU A 3 4.89 20.36 34.43
N LEU A 4 5.82 19.90 33.59
CA LEU A 4 5.96 20.42 32.24
C LEU A 4 4.89 19.77 31.35
N ALA A 5 3.94 20.61 30.93
CA ALA A 5 2.87 20.28 30.01
C ALA A 5 3.40 19.88 28.63
N ALA A 6 2.78 18.86 28.04
CA ALA A 6 3.00 18.45 26.65
C ALA A 6 2.48 19.54 25.68
N PRO A 7 3.18 19.80 24.56
CA PRO A 7 2.77 20.86 23.65
C PRO A 7 1.58 20.44 22.78
N HIS A 8 0.54 21.26 22.89
CA HIS A 8 -0.43 21.69 21.90
C HIS A 8 -1.05 20.67 20.91
N VAL A 9 -2.32 20.40 21.22
CA VAL A 9 -3.42 20.07 20.32
C VAL A 9 -3.37 20.92 19.04
N LEU A 10 -3.41 20.25 17.89
CA LEU A 10 -3.59 20.86 16.58
C LEU A 10 -5.02 21.40 16.45
N GLU A 11 -5.14 22.72 16.41
CA GLU A 11 -6.34 23.45 16.00
C GLU A 11 -6.65 23.19 14.52
N GLY A 12 -7.89 22.77 14.23
CA GLY A 12 -8.52 22.91 12.91
C GLY A 12 -8.28 21.80 11.88
N SER A 13 -8.29 20.53 12.27
CA SER A 13 -8.16 19.39 11.34
C SER A 13 -9.37 19.28 10.40
N ARG A 14 -9.30 19.87 9.20
CA ARG A 14 -10.15 19.39 8.08
C ARG A 14 -9.82 17.91 7.89
N MET A 15 -10.81 17.03 8.03
CA MET A 15 -10.65 15.60 7.74
C MET A 15 -9.90 15.38 6.42
N VAL A 16 -8.93 14.46 6.42
CA VAL A 16 -8.22 14.08 5.21
C VAL A 16 -9.21 13.46 4.22
N SER A 17 -9.38 14.08 3.06
CA SER A 17 -10.10 13.49 1.93
C SER A 17 -9.13 12.73 1.02
N LEU A 18 -9.63 11.71 0.32
CA LEU A 18 -8.84 10.96 -0.67
C LEU A 18 -8.22 11.88 -1.72
N SER A 19 -8.98 12.87 -2.21
CA SER A 19 -8.49 13.86 -3.18
C SER A 19 -7.33 14.70 -2.62
N ARG A 20 -7.43 15.15 -1.36
CA ARG A 20 -6.35 15.89 -0.68
C ARG A 20 -5.10 15.03 -0.51
N PHE A 21 -5.27 13.77 -0.12
CA PHE A 21 -4.19 12.80 0.01
C PHE A 21 -3.43 12.62 -1.31
N LEU A 22 -4.15 12.33 -2.39
CA LEU A 22 -3.56 12.11 -3.70
C LEU A 22 -2.83 13.36 -4.22
N SER A 23 -3.43 14.54 -4.01
CA SER A 23 -2.81 15.82 -4.42
C SER A 23 -1.51 16.11 -3.65
N LEU A 24 -1.45 15.81 -2.35
CA LEU A 24 -0.24 16.00 -1.54
C LEU A 24 0.86 14.98 -1.87
N LEU A 25 0.48 13.77 -2.30
CA LEU A 25 1.41 12.73 -2.73
C LEU A 25 2.04 13.09 -4.08
N GLU A 26 1.23 13.59 -5.00
CA GLU A 26 1.66 14.10 -6.31
C GLU A 26 2.56 15.35 -6.16
N ALA A 27 2.24 16.25 -5.24
CA ALA A 27 3.02 17.46 -5.00
C ALA A 27 4.34 17.23 -4.23
N GLU A 28 4.71 15.97 -3.92
CA GLU A 28 5.95 15.71 -3.18
C GLU A 28 7.16 16.19 -3.98
N LYS A 29 8.03 16.92 -3.29
CA LYS A 29 9.22 17.51 -3.93
C LYS A 29 10.12 16.40 -4.44
N ARG A 30 10.65 16.61 -5.64
CA ARG A 30 11.64 15.71 -6.25
C ARG A 30 12.86 15.58 -5.36
N VAL A 31 13.34 14.35 -5.22
CA VAL A 31 14.55 14.00 -4.47
C VAL A 31 15.45 13.20 -5.39
N GLU A 32 16.76 13.43 -5.31
CA GLU A 32 17.73 12.67 -6.07
C GLU A 32 17.61 11.16 -5.78
N ALA A 33 17.76 10.33 -6.82
CA ALA A 33 17.70 8.87 -6.70
C ALA A 33 16.39 8.34 -6.08
N VAL A 34 15.30 9.09 -6.24
CA VAL A 34 13.93 8.73 -5.86
C VAL A 34 13.02 9.09 -7.02
N PHE A 35 12.15 8.19 -7.40
CA PHE A 35 11.11 8.40 -8.39
C PHE A 35 9.75 8.48 -7.70
N ASN A 36 9.00 9.54 -7.92
CA ASN A 36 7.61 9.68 -7.49
C ASN A 36 6.66 9.08 -8.56
N PRO A 37 6.03 7.91 -8.30
CA PRO A 37 5.16 7.28 -9.28
C PRO A 37 3.98 8.15 -9.71
N TRP A 38 3.51 9.06 -8.85
CA TRP A 38 2.30 9.83 -9.13
C TRP A 38 2.58 11.20 -9.75
N ALA A 39 3.86 11.60 -9.87
CA ALA A 39 4.24 12.92 -10.38
C ALA A 39 5.28 12.88 -11.51
N GLU A 40 6.18 11.88 -11.50
CA GLU A 40 7.29 11.82 -12.46
C GLU A 40 7.00 10.87 -13.62
N PHE A 41 7.37 11.31 -14.83
CA PHE A 41 7.34 10.53 -16.06
C PHE A 41 8.75 10.02 -16.41
N ASP A 42 8.88 8.73 -16.61
CA ASP A 42 10.12 8.08 -17.03
C ASP A 42 10.16 7.91 -18.56
N ARG A 43 10.90 8.78 -19.25
CA ARG A 43 11.01 8.75 -20.72
C ARG A 43 11.56 7.44 -21.29
N VAL A 44 12.23 6.62 -20.48
CA VAL A 44 12.82 5.35 -20.91
C VAL A 44 11.82 4.22 -20.71
N TYR A 45 11.26 4.11 -19.51
CA TYR A 45 10.48 2.95 -19.11
C TYR A 45 8.96 3.15 -19.08
N ASP A 46 8.46 4.38 -19.11
CA ASP A 46 7.02 4.64 -19.18
C ASP A 46 6.52 4.60 -20.63
N ILE A 47 5.25 4.24 -20.80
CA ILE A 47 4.58 4.13 -22.10
C ILE A 47 4.48 5.49 -22.80
N ASP A 48 4.10 6.54 -22.07
CA ASP A 48 4.05 7.92 -22.52
C ASP A 48 3.86 8.89 -21.34
N GLY A 49 3.83 10.20 -21.63
CA GLY A 49 3.75 11.27 -20.62
C GLY A 49 2.51 11.26 -19.73
N ARG A 50 1.47 10.46 -20.03
CA ARG A 50 0.27 10.31 -19.19
C ARG A 50 0.47 9.31 -18.05
N ALA A 51 1.59 8.59 -18.03
CA ALA A 51 1.87 7.56 -17.03
C ALA A 51 1.67 8.01 -15.57
N PRO A 52 2.08 9.21 -15.11
CA PRO A 52 1.81 9.66 -13.74
C PRO A 52 0.31 9.77 -13.44
N ALA A 53 -0.47 10.36 -14.37
CA ALA A 53 -1.91 10.50 -14.25
C ALA A 53 -2.63 9.14 -14.20
N ILE A 54 -2.17 8.18 -15.02
CA ILE A 54 -2.68 6.80 -15.00
C ILE A 54 -2.40 6.14 -13.64
N ARG A 55 -1.17 6.24 -13.11
CA ARG A 55 -0.81 5.68 -11.80
C ARG A 55 -1.64 6.30 -10.67
N ARG A 56 -1.91 7.60 -10.77
CA ARG A 56 -2.80 8.32 -9.86
C ARG A 56 -4.24 7.81 -9.93
N GLN A 57 -4.78 7.62 -11.14
CA GLN A 57 -6.13 7.05 -11.33
C GLN A 57 -6.21 5.61 -10.82
N ASN A 58 -5.19 4.78 -11.08
CA ASN A 58 -5.11 3.42 -10.54
C ASN A 58 -5.14 3.41 -9.01
N LEU A 59 -4.37 4.30 -8.36
CA LEU A 59 -4.36 4.43 -6.91
C LEU A 59 -5.72 4.87 -6.38
N GLU A 60 -6.37 5.83 -7.04
CA GLU A 60 -7.68 6.34 -6.65
C GLU A 60 -8.76 5.25 -6.74
N GLY A 61 -8.83 4.54 -7.88
CA GLY A 61 -9.74 3.41 -8.08
C GLY A 61 -9.50 2.27 -7.09
N TYR A 62 -8.25 2.06 -6.67
CA TYR A 62 -7.92 1.10 -5.62
C TYR A 62 -8.37 1.55 -4.23
N LEU A 63 -8.13 2.80 -3.83
CA LEU A 63 -8.42 3.27 -2.47
C LEU A 63 -9.91 3.55 -2.25
N ARG A 64 -10.60 4.11 -3.23
CA ARG A 64 -12.01 4.54 -3.14
C ARG A 64 -12.97 3.44 -2.64
N PRO A 65 -12.99 2.21 -3.18
CA PRO A 65 -13.91 1.17 -2.72
C PRO A 65 -13.57 0.59 -1.33
N ARG A 66 -12.43 0.97 -0.75
CA ARG A 66 -11.97 0.52 0.58
C ARG A 66 -12.35 1.52 1.68
N LEU A 67 -12.72 2.76 1.33
CA LEU A 67 -13.17 3.77 2.29
C LEU A 67 -14.39 3.27 3.06
N GLY A 68 -14.35 3.34 4.38
CA GLY A 68 -15.39 2.82 5.27
C GLY A 68 -15.53 1.30 5.32
N ARG A 69 -14.69 0.54 4.59
CA ARG A 69 -14.72 -0.94 4.54
C ARG A 69 -13.43 -1.57 5.07
N ALA A 70 -12.29 -0.90 4.89
CA ALA A 70 -11.00 -1.43 5.29
C ALA A 70 -10.94 -1.79 6.79
N ARG A 71 -10.52 -3.03 7.06
CA ARG A 71 -10.24 -3.58 8.39
C ARG A 71 -8.75 -3.79 8.61
N HIS A 72 -7.96 -3.83 7.55
CA HIS A 72 -6.53 -4.06 7.59
C HIS A 72 -5.78 -3.00 6.78
N LEU A 73 -4.78 -2.38 7.40
CA LEU A 73 -3.83 -1.50 6.76
C LEU A 73 -2.44 -2.12 6.86
N LEU A 74 -1.97 -2.71 5.77
CA LEU A 74 -0.68 -3.38 5.69
C LEU A 74 0.37 -2.40 5.16
N ILE A 75 1.41 -2.13 5.95
CA ILE A 75 2.45 -1.15 5.64
C ILE A 75 3.78 -1.88 5.38
N ALA A 76 4.31 -1.81 4.16
CA ALA A 76 5.63 -2.34 3.80
C ALA A 76 6.71 -1.24 3.73
N GLU A 77 7.94 -1.60 3.35
CA GLU A 77 9.10 -0.69 3.34
C GLU A 77 8.99 0.44 2.30
N GLY A 78 9.23 0.14 1.03
CA GLY A 78 9.35 1.13 -0.03
C GLY A 78 8.75 0.63 -1.33
N VAL A 79 8.32 1.54 -2.19
CA VAL A 79 7.88 1.15 -3.53
C VAL A 79 9.06 0.56 -4.30
N GLY A 80 8.85 -0.63 -4.87
CA GLY A 80 9.81 -1.26 -5.77
C GLY A 80 9.48 -1.01 -7.25
N TYR A 81 10.50 -1.11 -8.11
CA TYR A 81 10.33 -0.91 -9.55
C TYR A 81 9.37 -1.93 -10.20
N GLN A 82 9.23 -3.13 -9.62
CA GLN A 82 8.36 -4.18 -10.16
C GLN A 82 6.88 -4.05 -9.76
N GLY A 83 6.57 -3.06 -8.90
CA GLY A 83 5.26 -2.87 -8.27
C GLY A 83 4.68 -1.51 -8.58
N ALA A 84 4.42 -0.75 -7.53
CA ALA A 84 3.76 0.56 -7.58
C ALA A 84 4.49 1.61 -8.44
N ARG A 85 5.79 1.45 -8.74
CA ARG A 85 6.47 2.33 -9.72
C ARG A 85 5.71 2.39 -11.04
N PHE A 86 5.19 1.25 -11.51
CA PHE A 86 4.44 1.17 -12.77
C PHE A 86 2.95 0.89 -12.58
N SER A 87 2.54 0.16 -11.56
CA SER A 87 1.10 -0.06 -11.33
C SER A 87 0.40 1.15 -10.72
N GLY A 88 1.14 2.01 -10.01
CA GLY A 88 0.58 3.08 -9.18
C GLY A 88 -0.05 2.63 -7.87
N ILE A 89 -0.16 1.32 -7.61
CA ILE A 89 -0.82 0.75 -6.43
C ILE A 89 0.21 0.05 -5.54
N PRO A 90 0.40 0.48 -4.27
CA PRO A 90 1.30 -0.14 -3.30
C PRO A 90 1.11 -1.64 -3.16
N LEU A 91 2.22 -2.39 -3.19
CA LEU A 91 2.24 -3.86 -3.13
C LEU A 91 1.29 -4.51 -4.15
N THR A 92 1.22 -3.93 -5.35
CA THR A 92 0.47 -4.47 -6.49
C THR A 92 1.31 -4.28 -7.74
N SER A 93 1.42 -5.32 -8.57
CA SER A 93 2.23 -5.28 -9.80
C SER A 93 1.35 -5.20 -11.04
N GLU A 94 1.92 -4.80 -12.18
CA GLU A 94 1.17 -4.71 -13.44
C GLU A 94 0.53 -6.05 -13.84
N ARG A 95 1.17 -7.19 -13.55
CA ARG A 95 0.53 -8.49 -13.80
C ARG A 95 -0.81 -8.65 -13.10
N MET A 96 -0.98 -8.06 -11.92
CA MET A 96 -2.23 -8.14 -11.17
C MET A 96 -3.30 -7.25 -11.81
N ILE A 97 -2.93 -6.01 -12.15
CA ILE A 97 -3.86 -5.03 -12.74
C ILE A 97 -4.23 -5.35 -14.19
N LEU A 98 -3.42 -6.13 -14.89
CA LEU A 98 -3.67 -6.62 -16.26
C LEU A 98 -4.34 -8.01 -16.29
N GLY A 99 -4.61 -8.62 -15.13
CA GLY A 99 -5.18 -9.97 -15.06
C GLY A 99 -4.25 -11.07 -15.61
N ARG A 100 -2.94 -10.86 -15.56
CA ARG A 100 -1.88 -11.81 -15.98
C ARG A 100 -1.25 -12.55 -14.79
N HIS A 101 -1.66 -12.23 -13.57
CA HIS A 101 -1.25 -12.95 -12.36
C HIS A 101 -2.14 -14.19 -12.16
N PRO A 102 -1.59 -15.33 -11.69
CA PRO A 102 -2.35 -16.59 -11.58
C PRO A 102 -3.53 -16.53 -10.59
N VAL A 103 -3.36 -15.80 -9.48
CA VAL A 103 -4.37 -15.71 -8.41
C VAL A 103 -5.12 -14.37 -8.41
N VAL A 104 -4.38 -13.25 -8.37
CA VAL A 104 -4.94 -11.89 -8.32
C VAL A 104 -5.42 -11.43 -9.70
N ARG A 105 -6.62 -10.85 -9.76
CA ARG A 105 -7.19 -10.25 -10.98
C ARG A 105 -7.74 -8.86 -10.65
N PRO A 106 -8.04 -8.01 -11.66
CA PRO A 106 -8.54 -6.65 -11.44
C PRO A 106 -9.79 -6.57 -10.57
N ILE A 107 -10.66 -7.58 -10.63
CA ILE A 107 -11.88 -7.69 -9.80
C ILE A 107 -11.59 -7.73 -8.29
N HIS A 108 -10.38 -8.07 -7.87
CA HIS A 108 -9.97 -8.01 -6.46
C HIS A 108 -9.46 -6.62 -6.06
N LEU A 109 -9.18 -5.74 -7.02
CA LEU A 109 -8.45 -4.49 -6.81
C LEU A 109 -9.34 -3.26 -6.93
N VAL A 110 -10.30 -3.25 -7.86
CA VAL A 110 -11.18 -2.11 -8.15
C VAL A 110 -12.64 -2.54 -8.24
N SER A 111 -13.55 -1.57 -8.18
CA SER A 111 -14.99 -1.82 -8.35
C SER A 111 -15.31 -2.39 -9.73
N GLU A 112 -16.43 -3.12 -9.81
CA GLU A 112 -16.95 -3.60 -11.08
C GLU A 112 -17.19 -2.42 -12.06
N GLY A 113 -16.79 -2.62 -13.31
CA GLY A 113 -16.84 -1.59 -14.35
C GLY A 113 -15.65 -0.63 -14.38
N GLU A 114 -14.78 -0.62 -13.37
CA GLU A 114 -13.53 0.15 -13.42
C GLU A 114 -12.40 -0.65 -14.08
N SER A 115 -11.51 0.06 -14.78
CA SER A 115 -10.32 -0.51 -15.38
C SER A 115 -9.07 0.12 -14.78
N LEU A 116 -8.02 -0.71 -14.68
CA LEU A 116 -6.67 -0.30 -14.34
C LEU A 116 -5.82 -0.36 -15.59
N ALA A 117 -4.83 0.52 -15.71
CA ALA A 117 -3.97 0.57 -16.88
C ALA A 117 -2.49 0.42 -16.52
N ARG A 118 -1.76 -0.30 -17.38
CA ARG A 118 -0.29 -0.40 -17.35
C ARG A 118 0.33 0.96 -17.67
N THR A 119 1.50 1.21 -17.08
CA THR A 119 2.30 2.40 -17.42
C THR A 119 3.71 2.10 -17.88
N SER A 120 4.25 0.89 -17.68
CA SER A 120 5.53 0.54 -18.31
C SER A 120 5.37 0.42 -19.84
N ASN A 121 6.39 0.80 -20.59
CA ASN A 121 6.44 0.64 -22.05
C ASN A 121 6.55 -0.85 -22.44
N PRO A 122 5.51 -1.45 -23.05
CA PRO A 122 5.53 -2.86 -23.46
C PRO A 122 6.53 -3.17 -24.59
N HIS A 123 7.00 -2.16 -25.31
CA HIS A 123 7.90 -2.30 -26.46
C HIS A 123 9.36 -1.96 -26.12
N HIS A 124 9.67 -1.67 -24.85
CA HIS A 124 11.03 -1.31 -24.47
C HIS A 124 12.00 -2.51 -24.63
N PRO A 125 13.10 -2.37 -25.39
CA PRO A 125 13.99 -3.49 -25.72
C PRO A 125 14.73 -4.07 -24.52
N GLY A 126 14.88 -3.29 -23.45
CA GLY A 126 15.46 -3.75 -22.17
C GLY A 126 14.52 -4.60 -21.30
N LEU A 127 13.28 -4.84 -21.72
CA LEU A 127 12.36 -5.74 -21.03
C LEU A 127 12.38 -7.13 -21.68
N ASN A 128 12.35 -8.18 -20.88
CA ASN A 128 12.21 -9.54 -21.43
C ASN A 128 10.80 -9.76 -22.01
N ALA A 129 10.65 -10.77 -22.87
CA ALA A 129 9.39 -11.06 -23.56
C ALA A 129 8.18 -11.21 -22.61
N ARG A 130 8.41 -11.74 -21.40
CA ARG A 130 7.36 -11.90 -20.39
C ARG A 130 6.97 -10.56 -19.77
N GLN A 131 7.93 -9.67 -19.49
CA GLN A 131 7.66 -8.31 -19.03
C GLN A 131 6.95 -7.49 -20.12
N GLN A 132 7.38 -7.60 -21.38
CA GLN A 132 6.72 -6.93 -22.50
C GLN A 132 5.26 -7.34 -22.63
N ARG A 133 4.95 -8.64 -22.57
CA ARG A 133 3.58 -9.16 -22.69
C ARG A 133 2.73 -8.96 -21.44
N ASP A 134 3.27 -9.29 -20.27
CA ASP A 134 2.45 -9.49 -19.06
C ASP A 134 2.60 -8.36 -18.04
N GLY A 135 3.60 -7.48 -18.20
CA GLY A 135 3.96 -6.49 -17.19
C GLY A 135 4.90 -7.04 -16.12
N PHE A 136 5.32 -6.15 -15.24
CA PHE A 136 6.16 -6.49 -14.09
C PHE A 136 5.40 -7.36 -13.06
N ALA A 137 6.17 -8.15 -12.32
CA ALA A 137 5.70 -8.94 -11.19
C ALA A 137 6.55 -8.65 -9.97
N GLU A 138 5.92 -8.28 -8.87
CA GLU A 138 6.59 -7.98 -7.61
C GLU A 138 6.45 -9.18 -6.65
N PRO A 139 7.55 -9.84 -6.23
CA PRO A 139 7.49 -11.04 -5.38
C PRO A 139 6.76 -10.82 -4.05
N THR A 140 7.02 -9.70 -3.37
CA THR A 140 6.37 -9.33 -2.09
C THR A 140 4.86 -9.21 -2.27
N ALA A 141 4.42 -8.46 -3.29
CA ALA A 141 3.01 -8.30 -3.63
C ALA A 141 2.35 -9.66 -3.91
N THR A 142 2.98 -10.52 -4.73
CA THR A 142 2.46 -11.85 -5.05
C THR A 142 2.18 -12.66 -3.78
N ILE A 143 3.15 -12.75 -2.87
CA ILE A 143 2.99 -13.53 -1.64
C ILE A 143 1.91 -12.93 -0.74
N LEU A 144 1.90 -11.61 -0.57
CA LEU A 144 0.93 -10.91 0.27
C LEU A 144 -0.51 -11.13 -0.23
N TRP A 145 -0.76 -10.92 -1.52
CA TRP A 145 -2.10 -11.09 -2.07
C TRP A 145 -2.54 -12.56 -2.15
N GLU A 146 -1.62 -13.49 -2.39
CA GLU A 146 -1.91 -14.93 -2.25
C GLU A 146 -2.40 -15.26 -0.83
N VAL A 147 -1.71 -14.77 0.20
CA VAL A 147 -2.13 -14.97 1.60
C VAL A 147 -3.51 -14.39 1.87
N ILE A 148 -3.81 -13.18 1.40
CA ILE A 148 -5.14 -12.55 1.57
C ILE A 148 -6.23 -13.43 0.94
N LEU A 149 -6.06 -13.79 -0.34
CA LEU A 149 -7.11 -14.47 -1.10
C LEU A 149 -7.27 -15.95 -0.69
N THR A 150 -6.18 -16.66 -0.41
CA THR A 150 -6.24 -18.06 0.06
C THR A 150 -6.89 -18.18 1.44
N ASN A 151 -6.76 -17.18 2.30
CA ASN A 151 -7.47 -17.12 3.58
C ASN A 151 -8.90 -16.58 3.48
N ARG A 152 -9.41 -16.37 2.26
CA ARG A 152 -10.78 -15.87 1.98
C ARG A 152 -11.08 -14.54 2.67
N ILE A 153 -10.06 -13.71 2.87
CA ILE A 153 -10.22 -12.35 3.33
C ILE A 153 -10.73 -11.53 2.15
N ASN A 154 -11.76 -10.72 2.38
CA ASN A 154 -12.29 -9.86 1.35
C ASN A 154 -11.21 -8.83 0.94
N PRO A 155 -10.77 -8.78 -0.32
CA PRO A 155 -9.69 -7.90 -0.73
C PRO A 155 -10.04 -6.40 -0.60
N PHE A 156 -11.32 -6.04 -0.50
CA PHE A 156 -11.78 -4.67 -0.23
C PHE A 156 -11.76 -4.29 1.26
N GLU A 157 -11.47 -5.24 2.15
CA GLU A 157 -11.20 -4.97 3.56
C GLU A 157 -9.71 -4.76 3.85
N VAL A 158 -8.84 -4.90 2.84
CA VAL A 158 -7.39 -4.77 2.97
C VAL A 158 -6.87 -3.61 2.12
N VAL A 159 -6.17 -2.69 2.78
CA VAL A 159 -5.40 -1.61 2.15
C VAL A 159 -3.92 -1.93 2.30
N CYS A 160 -3.17 -1.88 1.21
CA CYS A 160 -1.72 -1.96 1.20
C CYS A 160 -1.12 -0.57 1.03
N TRP A 161 0.00 -0.32 1.70
CA TRP A 161 0.75 0.92 1.63
C TRP A 161 2.24 0.68 1.87
N ASN A 162 3.09 1.67 1.58
CA ASN A 162 4.51 1.67 1.88
C ASN A 162 4.86 2.83 2.81
N ILE A 163 5.61 2.60 3.89
CA ILE A 163 6.04 3.66 4.82
C ILE A 163 6.87 4.73 4.08
N PHE A 164 7.61 4.32 3.05
CA PHE A 164 8.18 5.20 2.04
C PHE A 164 7.43 4.99 0.71
N PRO A 165 6.48 5.86 0.34
CA PRO A 165 5.60 5.61 -0.80
C PRO A 165 6.24 5.95 -2.15
N LEU A 166 7.45 6.49 -2.17
CA LEU A 166 8.19 6.74 -3.41
C LEU A 166 9.10 5.57 -3.73
N HIS A 167 9.65 5.52 -4.94
CA HIS A 167 10.56 4.47 -5.38
C HIS A 167 12.02 4.94 -5.30
N PRO A 168 12.78 4.51 -4.28
CA PRO A 168 14.20 4.80 -4.21
C PRO A 168 14.98 3.79 -5.08
N TYR A 169 15.88 4.28 -5.93
CA TYR A 169 16.71 3.45 -6.81
C TYR A 169 18.20 3.74 -6.60
N ASP A 170 19.06 2.81 -7.04
CA ASP A 170 20.52 2.96 -7.04
C ASP A 170 20.96 3.61 -8.37
N PRO A 171 21.49 4.85 -8.37
CA PRO A 171 21.91 5.53 -9.60
C PRO A 171 22.99 4.78 -10.39
N LYS A 172 23.81 3.96 -9.72
CA LYS A 172 24.85 3.16 -10.38
C LYS A 172 24.29 1.95 -11.10
N LYS A 173 23.14 1.42 -10.63
CA LYS A 173 22.44 0.27 -11.25
C LYS A 173 21.32 0.69 -12.19
N GLY A 174 20.89 1.95 -12.15
CA GLY A 174 19.83 2.52 -12.96
C GLY A 174 18.45 2.43 -12.33
N ALA A 175 17.45 2.96 -13.06
CA ALA A 175 16.10 3.17 -12.56
C ALA A 175 15.32 1.88 -12.25
N LEU A 176 15.69 0.74 -12.86
CA LEU A 176 15.11 -0.58 -12.55
C LEU A 176 15.90 -1.30 -11.45
N SER A 177 16.20 -0.58 -10.37
CA SER A 177 16.82 -1.13 -9.17
C SER A 177 16.06 -0.66 -7.93
N ASN A 178 16.20 -1.39 -6.83
CA ASN A 178 15.69 -0.97 -5.54
C ASN A 178 16.87 -0.68 -4.62
N ARG A 179 16.82 0.45 -3.91
CA ARG A 179 17.64 0.66 -2.72
C ARG A 179 16.74 0.75 -1.49
N THR A 180 17.29 0.50 -0.32
CA THR A 180 16.58 0.76 0.92
C THR A 180 16.44 2.28 1.13
N PRO A 181 15.25 2.79 1.51
CA PRO A 181 15.09 4.20 1.87
C PRO A 181 15.89 4.52 3.13
N THR A 182 16.45 5.73 3.17
CA THR A 182 17.19 6.26 4.31
C THR A 182 16.23 6.58 5.47
N LYS A 183 16.79 6.77 6.67
CA LYS A 183 16.00 7.18 7.85
C LYS A 183 15.28 8.51 7.62
N GLY A 184 15.98 9.53 7.12
CA GLY A 184 15.40 10.85 6.85
C GLY A 184 14.34 10.83 5.76
N GLU A 185 14.46 9.94 4.77
CA GLU A 185 13.41 9.73 3.76
C GLU A 185 12.14 9.13 4.36
N ILE A 186 12.27 8.11 5.20
CA ILE A 186 11.13 7.52 5.91
C ILE A 186 10.50 8.55 6.86
N GLU A 187 11.30 9.21 7.71
CA GLU A 187 10.83 10.25 8.64
C GLU A 187 9.97 11.28 7.93
N ARG A 188 10.48 11.86 6.84
CA ARG A 188 9.75 12.81 6.01
C ARG A 188 8.46 12.20 5.44
N ALA A 189 8.51 10.97 4.94
CA ALA A 189 7.39 10.33 4.27
C ALA A 189 6.28 9.82 5.22
N THR A 190 6.57 9.61 6.51
CA THR A 190 5.60 9.07 7.48
C THR A 190 4.29 9.87 7.55
N ARG A 191 4.31 11.17 7.22
CA ARG A 191 3.10 12.00 7.09
C ARG A 191 2.04 11.41 6.15
N TYR A 192 2.44 10.73 5.08
CA TYR A 192 1.49 10.07 4.17
C TYR A 192 0.85 8.85 4.82
N THR A 193 1.61 8.12 5.65
CA THR A 193 1.05 7.04 6.45
C THR A 193 0.09 7.55 7.52
N ALA A 194 0.38 8.69 8.17
CA ALA A 194 -0.58 9.34 9.08
C ALA A 194 -1.91 9.65 8.37
N MET A 195 -1.86 10.21 7.16
CA MET A 195 -3.05 10.44 6.33
C MET A 195 -3.80 9.15 5.96
N MET A 196 -3.08 8.06 5.68
CA MET A 196 -3.71 6.75 5.43
C MET A 196 -4.42 6.22 6.68
N ILE A 197 -3.85 6.42 7.87
CA ILE A 197 -4.50 6.04 9.14
C ILE A 197 -5.79 6.85 9.34
N GLU A 198 -5.77 8.15 9.03
CA GLU A 198 -6.98 8.99 9.08
C GLU A 198 -8.04 8.58 8.04
N LEU A 199 -7.64 8.16 6.84
CA LEU A 199 -8.55 7.68 5.80
C LEU A 199 -9.19 6.32 6.15
N PHE A 200 -8.51 5.51 6.95
CA PHE A 200 -8.93 4.17 7.33
C PHE A 200 -8.91 3.98 8.86
N PRO A 201 -9.70 4.77 9.61
CA PRO A 201 -9.57 4.87 11.07
C PRO A 201 -9.94 3.58 11.81
N THR A 202 -10.68 2.68 11.17
CA THR A 202 -11.07 1.38 11.73
C THR A 202 -10.11 0.26 11.39
N ALA A 203 -9.09 0.52 10.55
CA ALA A 203 -8.19 -0.51 10.08
C ALA A 203 -7.09 -0.79 11.11
N GLN A 204 -6.86 -2.06 11.38
CA GLN A 204 -5.70 -2.48 12.16
C GLN A 204 -4.43 -2.39 11.32
N ILE A 205 -3.40 -1.79 11.92
CA ILE A 205 -2.14 -1.54 11.25
C ILE A 205 -1.21 -2.74 11.45
N THR A 206 -0.65 -3.25 10.34
CA THR A 206 0.38 -4.29 10.36
C THR A 206 1.61 -3.83 9.59
N ALA A 207 2.74 -3.75 10.28
CA ALA A 207 4.05 -3.54 9.68
C ALA A 207 4.56 -4.83 9.03
N VAL A 208 5.00 -4.72 7.77
CA VAL A 208 5.64 -5.78 7.00
C VAL A 208 7.13 -5.46 6.91
N GLY A 209 7.91 -6.02 7.84
CA GLY A 209 9.36 -5.80 7.95
C GLY A 209 9.78 -4.65 8.86
N ALA A 210 11.08 -4.60 9.17
CA ALA A 210 11.64 -3.74 10.20
C ALA A 210 11.57 -2.23 9.89
N LYS A 211 11.62 -1.83 8.61
CA LYS A 211 11.54 -0.41 8.24
C LYS A 211 10.13 0.15 8.41
N ALA A 212 9.11 -0.63 8.06
CA ALA A 212 7.72 -0.26 8.29
C ALA A 212 7.44 -0.16 9.80
N ASP A 213 7.90 -1.14 10.59
CA ASP A 213 7.79 -1.15 12.05
C ASP A 213 8.44 0.11 12.67
N TRP A 214 9.67 0.42 12.25
CA TRP A 214 10.36 1.61 12.73
C TRP A 214 9.63 2.91 12.38
N GLY A 215 9.18 3.09 11.13
CA GLY A 215 8.45 4.30 10.75
C GLY A 215 7.08 4.43 11.42
N LEU A 216 6.40 3.32 11.72
CA LEU A 216 5.16 3.33 12.50
C LEU A 216 5.42 3.67 13.97
N LYS A 217 6.55 3.26 14.55
CA LYS A 217 6.99 3.68 15.89
C LYS A 217 7.26 5.18 15.95
N LEU A 218 7.86 5.77 14.91
CA LEU A 218 8.05 7.22 14.82
C LEU A 218 6.71 7.98 14.87
N LEU A 219 5.66 7.42 14.25
CA LEU A 219 4.32 7.99 14.29
C LEU A 219 3.58 7.77 15.62
N GLY A 220 4.12 6.96 16.54
CA GLY A 220 3.40 6.53 17.73
C GLY A 220 2.16 5.67 17.43
N ALA A 221 2.07 5.09 16.22
CA ALA A 221 0.91 4.31 15.80
C ALA A 221 0.92 2.91 16.44
N ALA A 222 -0.17 2.51 17.07
CA ALA A 222 -0.33 1.13 17.56
C ALA A 222 -0.43 0.17 16.37
N HIS A 223 0.46 -0.83 16.32
CA HIS A 223 0.53 -1.78 15.21
C HIS A 223 1.04 -3.15 15.66
N ARG A 224 0.83 -4.14 14.80
CA ARG A 224 1.48 -5.46 14.86
C ARG A 224 2.57 -5.53 13.80
N SER A 225 3.50 -6.48 13.94
CA SER A 225 4.62 -6.63 12.99
C SER A 225 4.77 -8.06 12.52
N VAL A 226 5.08 -8.22 11.23
CA VAL A 226 5.40 -9.50 10.58
C VAL A 226 6.74 -9.41 9.85
N ALA A 227 7.42 -10.54 9.68
CA ALA A 227 8.65 -10.61 8.90
C ALA A 227 8.36 -10.26 7.42
N HIS A 228 9.26 -9.54 6.76
CA HIS A 228 9.10 -9.25 5.33
C HIS A 228 9.29 -10.55 4.52
N PRO A 229 8.47 -10.86 3.49
CA PRO A 229 8.53 -12.15 2.78
C PRO A 229 9.78 -12.39 1.93
N ALA A 230 10.68 -11.41 1.83
CA ALA A 230 11.92 -11.50 1.06
C ALA A 230 13.00 -12.34 1.76
N ASN A 231 14.04 -12.73 1.02
CA ASN A 231 15.23 -13.42 1.55
C ASN A 231 14.93 -14.70 2.35
N GLY A 232 14.02 -15.55 1.86
CA GLY A 232 13.71 -16.84 2.47
C GLY A 232 12.63 -16.83 3.56
N HIS A 233 12.11 -15.67 3.95
CA HIS A 233 11.12 -15.55 5.03
C HIS A 233 9.66 -15.74 4.60
N LYS A 234 9.41 -16.22 3.36
CA LYS A 234 8.05 -16.42 2.82
C LYS A 234 7.15 -17.21 3.78
N ARG A 235 7.62 -18.36 4.27
CA ARG A 235 6.82 -19.23 5.16
C ARG A 235 6.46 -18.53 6.47
N GLN A 236 7.43 -17.86 7.09
CA GLN A 236 7.22 -17.14 8.34
C GLN A 236 6.21 -16.00 8.15
N PHE A 237 6.39 -15.19 7.10
CA PHE A 237 5.45 -14.13 6.75
C PHE A 237 4.03 -14.66 6.56
N SER A 238 3.84 -15.73 5.77
CA SER A 238 2.53 -16.29 5.50
C SER A 238 1.82 -16.76 6.77
N ILE A 239 2.54 -17.42 7.69
CA ILE A 239 1.99 -17.88 8.97
C ILE A 239 1.57 -16.68 9.83
N GLN A 240 2.45 -15.70 10.00
CA GLN A 240 2.20 -14.55 10.85
C GLN A 240 1.05 -13.68 10.32
N LEU A 241 1.04 -13.40 9.01
CA LEU A 241 -0.01 -12.60 8.39
C LEU A 241 -1.37 -13.34 8.45
N THR A 242 -1.41 -14.64 8.17
CA THR A 242 -2.63 -15.45 8.29
C THR A 242 -3.23 -15.35 9.69
N LYS A 243 -2.40 -15.46 10.74
CA LYS A 243 -2.85 -15.33 12.12
C LYS A 243 -3.48 -13.96 12.39
N ILE A 244 -2.82 -12.87 11.97
CA ILE A 244 -3.33 -11.51 12.17
C ILE A 244 -4.66 -11.29 11.44
N LEU A 245 -4.75 -11.72 10.17
CA LEU A 245 -5.97 -11.56 9.39
C LEU A 245 -7.13 -12.42 9.94
N GLY A 246 -6.84 -13.63 10.41
CA GLY A 246 -7.83 -14.57 10.93
C GLY A 246 -8.44 -14.15 12.28
N GLU A 247 -7.64 -13.61 13.21
CA GLU A 247 -8.14 -13.14 14.51
C GLU A 247 -9.21 -12.05 14.37
N GLU A 248 -9.08 -11.20 13.35
CA GLU A 248 -10.01 -10.11 13.10
C GLU A 248 -11.25 -10.55 12.32
N HIS A 249 -11.12 -11.48 11.38
CA HIS A 249 -12.27 -12.08 10.71
C HIS A 249 -13.25 -12.72 11.71
N VAL A 250 -12.72 -13.33 12.77
CA VAL A 250 -13.50 -13.89 13.88
C VAL A 250 -14.13 -12.79 14.74
N ARG A 251 -13.39 -11.74 15.09
CA ARG A 251 -13.92 -10.59 15.87
C ARG A 251 -15.04 -9.84 15.14
N ALA A 252 -14.90 -9.61 13.83
CA ALA A 252 -15.90 -8.95 13.00
C ALA A 252 -17.22 -9.75 12.94
N ARG A 253 -17.15 -11.10 12.95
CA ARG A 253 -18.34 -11.96 13.00
C ARG A 253 -19.03 -11.97 14.36
N HIS A 254 -18.29 -11.89 15.46
CA HIS A 254 -18.86 -11.92 16.81
C HIS A 254 -19.31 -10.54 17.33
N GLY A 255 -18.75 -9.44 16.81
CA GLY A 255 -19.16 -8.07 17.15
C GLY A 255 -20.48 -7.61 16.52
N GLY A 256 -21.07 -8.39 15.61
CA GLY A 256 -22.34 -8.08 14.94
C GLY A 256 -23.60 -8.61 15.65
N SER A 257 -23.46 -9.29 16.79
CA SER A 257 -24.58 -9.92 17.53
C SER A 257 -24.71 -9.38 18.95
N ALA A 258 -24.71 -8.06 19.12
CA ALA A 258 -24.96 -7.44 20.41
C ALA A 258 -25.83 -6.17 20.26
N THR A 259 -27.03 -6.33 19.72
CA THR A 259 -28.14 -5.38 19.90
C THR A 259 -29.34 -6.13 20.47
N THR A 260 -29.44 -6.07 21.79
CA THR A 260 -30.66 -5.92 22.60
C THR A 260 -31.92 -6.66 22.16
N ASN A 261 -32.31 -7.67 22.96
CA ASN A 261 -33.69 -7.72 23.43
C ASN A 261 -33.70 -8.01 24.94
N ARG A 262 -33.75 -6.93 25.73
CA ARG A 262 -34.20 -6.98 27.12
C ARG A 262 -35.72 -6.81 27.09
N GLY A 263 -36.42 -7.76 27.69
CA GLY A 263 -37.70 -7.52 28.36
C GLY A 263 -38.96 -7.68 27.49
N CYS A 264 -39.65 -8.79 27.69
CA CYS A 264 -40.97 -8.69 28.30
C CYS A 264 -41.23 -9.98 29.08
N GLY A 265 -41.29 -9.84 30.40
CA GLY A 265 -41.79 -10.85 31.31
C GLY A 265 -43.06 -10.32 31.97
N ARG A 266 -44.03 -11.23 32.11
CA ARG A 266 -45.40 -11.10 32.62
C ARG A 266 -46.44 -10.72 31.57
#